data_AF-A0AAJ5BZR2-F1
#
_entry.id   AF-A0AAJ5BZR2-F1
#
_cell.length_a   1.000
_cell.length_b   1.000
_cell.length_c   1.000
_cell.angle_alpha   90.00
_cell.angle_beta   90.00
_cell.angle_gamma   90.00
#
_symmetry.space_group_name_H-M   'P 1'
#
loop_
_entity.id
_entity.type
_entity.pdbx_description
1 polymer ?
#
loop_
_entity_poly.entity_id
_entity_poly.type
_entity_poly.pdbx_seq_one_letter_code
_entity_poly.pdbx_strand_id
1 'polypeptide(L)' 'MKNNKVNRKEIDTNSFVAILKKYKKKVSKTEESSKIFLTKVGIIDKSGNLDENYKNLCIPQEQE' A
#
# COMPACT_ATOMS: atom_id res chain seq x y z
N MET A 1 -17.80 -6.85 34.54
CA MET A 1 -16.67 -6.26 33.80
C MET A 1 -16.66 -6.89 32.41
N LYS A 2 -16.80 -6.09 31.34
CA LYS A 2 -16.80 -6.61 29.97
C LYS A 2 -15.35 -6.95 29.58
N ASN A 3 -15.07 -8.21 29.27
CA ASN A 3 -13.77 -8.64 28.80
C ASN A 3 -13.55 -8.10 27.38
N ASN A 4 -12.90 -6.93 27.26
CA ASN A 4 -12.41 -6.44 25.98
C ASN A 4 -11.28 -7.36 25.53
N LYS A 5 -11.65 -8.37 24.73
CA LYS A 5 -10.70 -9.30 24.10
C LYS A 5 -9.90 -8.51 23.08
N VAL A 6 -8.74 -8.01 23.50
CA VAL A 6 -7.81 -7.25 22.64
C VAL A 6 -7.36 -8.14 21.49
N ASN A 7 -7.81 -7.84 20.28
CA ASN A 7 -7.46 -8.58 19.07
C ASN A 7 -6.01 -8.26 18.67
N ARG A 8 -5.04 -9.06 19.14
CA ARG A 8 -3.60 -8.80 18.96
C ARG A 8 -3.18 -8.68 17.48
N LYS A 9 -3.90 -9.33 16.54
CA LYS A 9 -3.67 -9.20 15.09
C LYS A 9 -3.94 -7.78 14.56
N GLU A 10 -4.91 -7.06 15.13
CA GLU A 10 -5.24 -5.70 14.71
C GLU A 10 -4.20 -4.68 15.18
N ILE A 11 -3.64 -4.87 16.38
CA ILE A 11 -2.58 -4.01 16.92
C ILE A 11 -1.33 -4.07 16.01
N ASP A 12 -0.96 -5.27 15.59
CA ASP A 12 0.23 -5.49 14.76
C ASP A 12 0.06 -4.88 13.37
N THR A 13 -1.11 -5.09 12.75
CA THR A 13 -1.46 -4.51 11.45
C THR A 13 -1.48 -2.98 11.48
N ASN A 14 -2.08 -2.38 12.51
CA ASN A 14 -2.13 -0.92 12.65
C ASN A 14 -0.74 -0.31 12.84
N SER A 15 0.14 -0.98 13.60
CA SER A 15 1.53 -0.55 13.78
C SER A 15 2.30 -0.61 12.46
N PHE A 16 2.10 -1.68 11.68
CA PHE A 16 2.73 -1.86 10.38
C PHE A 16 2.25 -0.79 9.37
N VAL A 17 0.94 -0.54 9.31
CA VAL A 17 0.36 0.52 8.47
C VAL A 17 0.90 1.90 8.87
N ALA A 18 1.11 2.18 10.16
CA ALA A 18 1.69 3.44 10.62
C ALA A 18 3.15 3.59 10.16
N ILE A 19 3.94 2.52 10.20
CA ILE A 19 5.31 2.49 9.68
C ILE A 19 5.31 2.78 8.17
N LEU A 20 4.45 2.10 7.41
CA LEU A 20 4.32 2.31 5.97
C LEU A 20 3.92 3.75 5.64
N LYS A 21 2.96 4.34 6.36
CA LYS A 21 2.56 5.75 6.19
C LYS A 21 3.71 6.71 6.48
N LYS A 22 4.49 6.47 7.54
CA LYS A 22 5.65 7.30 7.90
C LYS A 22 6.74 7.19 6.83
N TYR A 23 6.99 5.99 6.32
CA TYR A 23 7.96 5.78 5.26
C TYR A 23 7.50 6.41 3.94
N LYS A 24 6.24 6.22 3.54
CA LYS A 24 5.62 6.87 2.38
C LYS A 24 5.82 8.38 2.40
N LYS A 25 5.60 9.03 3.55
CA LYS A 25 5.86 10.48 3.70
C LYS A 25 7.33 10.88 3.48
N LYS A 26 8.29 10.01 3.78
CA LYS A 26 9.73 10.27 3.54
C LYS A 26 10.11 10.13 2.08
N VAL A 27 9.49 9.18 1.35
CA VAL A 27 9.91 8.81 -0.01
C VAL A 27 9.04 9.42 -1.11
N SER A 28 7.77 9.69 -0.83
CA SER A 28 6.82 10.23 -1.80
C SER A 28 6.87 11.76 -1.79
N LYS A 29 7.52 12.36 -2.79
CA LYS A 29 7.52 13.82 -2.99
C LYS A 29 6.25 14.29 -3.71
N THR A 30 5.85 13.59 -4.77
CA THR A 30 4.66 13.88 -5.59
C THR A 30 4.04 12.61 -6.14
N GLU A 31 2.79 12.66 -6.57
CA GLU A 31 2.14 11.54 -7.27
C GLU A 31 2.90 11.19 -8.56
N GLU A 32 3.31 12.22 -9.32
CA GLU A 32 4.06 12.07 -10.58
C GLU A 32 5.38 11.30 -10.39
N SER A 33 6.17 11.68 -9.37
CA SER A 33 7.43 10.98 -9.06
C SER A 33 7.20 9.54 -8.61
N SER A 34 6.07 9.27 -7.95
CA SER A 34 5.69 7.92 -7.55
C SER A 34 5.31 7.06 -8.75
N LYS A 35 4.54 7.61 -9.71
CA LYS A 35 4.20 6.92 -10.97
C LYS A 35 5.47 6.58 -11.76
N ILE A 36 6.38 7.54 -11.95
CA ILE A 36 7.66 7.31 -12.64
C ILE A 36 8.47 6.19 -11.97
N PHE A 37 8.56 6.21 -10.64
CA PHE A 37 9.27 5.17 -9.91
C PHE A 37 8.63 3.79 -10.13
N LEU A 38 7.31 3.68 -9.93
CA LEU A 38 6.57 2.42 -10.06
C LEU A 38 6.63 1.85 -11.49
N THR A 39 6.59 2.71 -12.51
CA THR A 39 6.80 2.29 -13.90
C THR A 39 8.23 1.84 -14.14
N LYS A 40 9.23 2.53 -13.58
CA LYS A 40 10.65 2.17 -13.74
C LYS A 40 11.00 0.83 -13.10
N VAL A 41 10.35 0.47 -11.98
CA VAL A 41 10.54 -0.83 -11.32
C VAL A 41 9.62 -1.94 -11.88
N GLY A 42 8.78 -1.62 -12.87
CA GLY A 42 7.92 -2.60 -13.56
C GLY A 42 6.70 -3.06 -12.76
N ILE A 43 6.27 -2.28 -11.76
CA ILE A 43 5.05 -2.61 -10.98
C ILE A 43 3.79 -2.18 -11.74
N ILE A 44 3.85 -1.01 -12.39
CA ILE A 44 2.77 -0.50 -13.25
C ILE A 44 3.30 -0.21 -14.65
N ASP A 45 2.41 -0.22 -15.64
CA ASP A 45 2.70 0.23 -17.00
C ASP A 45 2.70 1.78 -17.11
N LYS A 46 2.95 2.30 -18.32
CA LYS A 46 2.93 3.76 -18.59
C LYS A 46 1.53 4.37 -18.49
N SER A 47 0.48 3.55 -18.56
CA SER A 47 -0.92 3.93 -18.46
C SER A 47 -1.41 3.93 -17.00
N GLY A 48 -0.62 3.38 -16.07
CA GLY A 48 -0.93 3.28 -14.65
C GLY A 48 -1.54 1.94 -14.23
N ASN A 49 -1.64 0.95 -15.12
CA ASN A 49 -2.18 -0.37 -14.80
C ASN A 49 -1.11 -1.28 -14.19
N LEU A 50 -1.50 -2.20 -13.32
CA LEU A 50 -0.58 -3.19 -12.74
C LEU A 50 -0.04 -4.16 -13.80
N ASP A 51 1.25 -4.47 -13.70
CA ASP A 51 1.87 -5.55 -14.48
C ASP A 51 1.28 -6.92 -14.09
N GLU A 52 1.33 -7.89 -15.01
CA GLU A 52 0.73 -9.22 -14.85
C GLU A 52 1.18 -9.92 -13.57
N ASN A 53 2.45 -9.76 -13.19
CA ASN A 53 3.02 -10.37 -11.98
C ASN A 53 2.42 -9.79 -10.68
N TYR A 54 1.81 -8.61 -10.75
CA TYR A 54 1.20 -7.91 -9.62
C TYR A 54 -0.33 -7.86 -9.67
N LYS A 55 -0.97 -8.44 -10.70
CA LYS A 55 -2.44 -8.49 -10.82
C LYS A 55 -3.12 -9.25 -9.69
N ASN A 56 -2.43 -10.24 -9.12
CA ASN A 56 -2.95 -11.08 -8.04
C ASN A 56 -2.63 -10.53 -6.64
N LEU A 57 -2.06 -9.32 -6.54
CA LEU A 57 -1.94 -8.69 -5.24
C LEU A 57 -3.34 -8.46 -4.68
N CYS A 58 -3.59 -8.89 -3.44
CA CYS A 58 -4.82 -8.55 -2.70
C CYS A 58 -4.82 -7.08 -2.28
N ILE A 59 -4.73 -6.18 -3.26
CA ILE A 59 -4.96 -4.75 -3.08
C ILE A 59 -6.43 -4.53 -3.46
N PRO A 60 -7.24 -3.95 -2.58
CA PRO A 60 -8.58 -3.50 -2.95
C PRO A 60 -8.47 -2.59 -4.16
N GLN A 61 -8.98 -3.04 -5.31
CA GLN A 61 -9.14 -2.16 -6.46
C GLN A 61 -10.38 -1.32 -6.20
N GLU A 62 -10.28 0.00 -6.39
CA GLU A 62 -11.46 0.85 -6.40
C GLU A 62 -12.38 0.34 -7.52
N GLN A 63 -13.59 -0.09 -7.16
CA GLN A 63 -14.61 -0.49 -8.12
C GLN A 63 -15.24 0.82 -8.62
N GLU A 64 -15.14 1.08 -9.94
CA GLU A 64 -15.85 2.19 -10.61
C GLU A 64 -17.38 2.04 -10.52
#